data_AF-A0A1V6K264-F1
#
_entry.id   AF-A0A1V6K264-F1
#
_cell.length_a   1.000
_cell.length_b   1.000
_cell.length_c   1.000
_cell.angle_alpha   90.00
_cell.angle_beta   90.00
_cell.angle_gamma   90.00
#
_symmetry.space_group_name_H-M   'P 1'
#
loop_
_entity.id
_entity.type
_entity.pdbx_description
1 polymer ?
#
loop_
_entity_poly.entity_id
_entity_poly.type
_entity_poly.pdbx_seq_one_letter_code
_entity_poly.pdbx_strand_id
1 'polypeptide(L)'
;MLVGLVEILAWSSFGLTALPHQTILSVTLFATGALLGDLAKSFLKRRLGKERGESWFLADQYDLVIGSFLLILLVYPEWLFENITLPIAVWIVVMTPLLHRAVNIIGYYIGVKEVPW
;
A
#
# COMPACT_ATOMS: atom_id res chain seq x y z
N MET A 1 -2.64 -7.67 6.02
CA MET A 1 -2.08 -8.93 6.54
C MET A 1 -2.75 -10.17 5.96
N LEU A 2 -4.07 -10.36 6.07
CA LEU A 2 -4.74 -11.59 5.58
C LEU A 2 -4.46 -11.90 4.11
N VAL A 3 -4.54 -10.91 3.23
CA VAL A 3 -4.24 -11.08 1.79
C VAL A 3 -2.81 -11.56 1.55
N GLY A 4 -1.82 -11.00 2.26
CA GLY A 4 -0.43 -11.43 2.13
C GLY A 4 -0.18 -12.84 2.68
N LEU A 5 -0.90 -13.26 3.73
CA LEU A 5 -0.83 -14.65 4.20
C LEU A 5 -1.44 -15.62 3.18
N VAL A 6 -2.55 -15.24 2.55
CA VAL A 6 -3.17 -16.03 1.47
C VAL A 6 -2.22 -16.14 0.28
N GLU A 7 -1.55 -15.06 -0.12
CA GLU A 7 -0.54 -15.08 -1.19
C GLU A 7 0.60 -16.06 -0.89
N ILE A 8 1.15 -16.02 0.33
CA ILE A 8 2.22 -16.94 0.75
C ILE A 8 1.78 -18.41 0.64
N LEU A 9 0.56 -18.73 1.07
CA LEU A 9 0.02 -20.09 1.04
C LEU A 9 -0.37 -20.54 -0.39
N ALA A 10 -0.88 -19.61 -1.20
CA ALA A 10 -1.31 -19.86 -2.57
C ALA A 10 -0.15 -19.90 -3.57
N TRP A 11 1.03 -19.38 -3.20
CA TRP A 11 2.19 -19.22 -4.07
C TRP A 11 2.56 -20.47 -4.86
N SER A 12 2.80 -21.55 -4.12
CA SER A 12 3.20 -22.85 -4.65
C SER A 12 2.04 -23.58 -5.33
N SER A 13 0.81 -23.30 -4.89
CA SER A 13 -0.40 -23.99 -5.37
C SER A 13 -0.86 -23.47 -6.74
N PHE A 14 -0.64 -22.19 -7.03
CA PHE A 14 -1.08 -21.54 -8.27
C PHE A 14 0.06 -21.16 -9.22
N GLY A 15 1.31 -21.52 -8.88
CA GLY A 15 2.47 -21.24 -9.73
C GLY A 15 2.65 -19.74 -9.98
N LEU A 16 2.47 -18.91 -8.95
CA LEU A 16 2.51 -17.44 -9.02
C LEU A 16 3.93 -16.88 -9.20
N THR A 17 4.77 -17.54 -10.00
CA THR A 17 6.19 -17.19 -10.21
C THR A 17 6.42 -15.81 -10.82
N ALA A 18 5.36 -15.17 -11.33
CA ALA A 18 5.40 -13.81 -11.87
C ALA A 18 5.37 -12.72 -10.79
N LEU A 19 5.02 -13.06 -9.54
CA LEU A 19 4.98 -12.12 -8.44
C LEU A 19 6.29 -12.21 -7.59
N PRO A 20 6.51 -11.30 -6.64
CA PRO A 20 7.45 -11.42 -5.50
C PRO A 20 7.16 -12.56 -4.51
N HIS A 21 8.12 -13.42 -4.18
CA HIS A 21 7.89 -14.40 -3.11
C HIS A 21 7.89 -13.69 -1.75
N GLN A 22 6.70 -13.59 -1.15
CA GLN A 22 6.50 -12.91 0.12
C GLN A 22 6.94 -13.77 1.30
N THR A 23 7.42 -13.11 2.35
CA THR A 23 7.69 -13.73 3.65
C THR A 23 6.74 -13.16 4.70
N ILE A 24 6.56 -13.86 5.82
CA ILE A 24 5.78 -13.31 6.95
C ILE A 24 6.36 -11.96 7.40
N LEU A 25 7.70 -11.83 7.37
CA LEU A 25 8.38 -10.60 7.70
C LEU A 25 8.06 -9.48 6.70
N SER A 26 8.17 -9.71 5.39
CA SER A 26 7.86 -8.68 4.37
C SER A 26 6.41 -8.20 4.47
N VAL A 27 5.44 -9.11 4.62
CA VAL A 27 4.03 -8.77 4.79
C VAL A 27 3.79 -7.95 6.06
N THR A 28 4.48 -8.28 7.16
CA THR A 28 4.36 -7.54 8.43
C THR A 28 4.96 -6.15 8.32
N LEU A 29 6.13 -6.02 7.68
CA LEU A 29 6.78 -4.73 7.43
C LEU A 29 5.94 -3.86 6.50
N PHE A 30 5.37 -4.42 5.44
CA PHE A 30 4.49 -3.66 4.57
C PHE A 30 3.23 -3.17 5.29
N ALA A 31 2.56 -4.02 6.04
CA ALA A 31 1.38 -3.62 6.81
C ALA A 31 1.71 -2.54 7.86
N THR A 32 2.79 -2.72 8.60
CA THR A 32 3.23 -1.76 9.63
C THR A 32 3.68 -0.45 9.01
N GLY A 33 4.47 -0.50 7.95
CA GLY A 33 4.96 0.67 7.23
C GLY A 33 3.84 1.47 6.59
N ALA A 34 2.81 0.82 6.06
CA ALA A 34 1.62 1.49 5.53
C ALA A 34 0.95 2.34 6.61
N LEU A 35 0.70 1.76 7.78
CA LEU A 35 0.08 2.46 8.91
C LEU A 35 0.96 3.62 9.41
N LEU A 36 2.28 3.42 9.49
CA LEU A 36 3.22 4.49 9.83
C LEU A 36 3.22 5.61 8.79
N GLY A 37 3.11 5.28 7.51
CA GLY A 37 2.99 6.24 6.40
C GLY A 37 1.76 7.14 6.54
N ASP A 38 0.59 6.55 6.78
CA ASP A 38 -0.65 7.33 6.98
C ASP A 38 -0.59 8.20 8.24
N LEU A 39 0.01 7.69 9.34
CA LEU A 39 0.24 8.48 10.55
C LEU A 39 1.20 9.66 10.28
N ALA A 40 2.29 9.42 9.57
CA ALA A 40 3.26 10.46 9.20
C ALA A 40 2.64 11.52 8.29
N LYS A 41 1.86 11.11 7.28
CA LYS A 41 1.08 12.02 6.43
C LYS A 41 0.11 12.84 7.28
N SER A 42 -0.65 12.18 8.15
CA SER A 42 -1.62 12.85 9.03
C SER A 42 -0.94 13.88 9.93
N PHE A 43 0.24 13.56 10.48
CA PHE A 43 1.05 14.50 11.25
C PHE A 43 1.54 15.69 10.40
N LEU A 44 2.07 15.43 9.21
CA LEU A 44 2.54 16.47 8.28
C LEU A 44 1.40 17.39 7.83
N LYS A 45 0.20 16.85 7.56
CA LYS A 45 -1.01 17.65 7.25
C LYS A 45 -1.29 18.67 8.35
N ARG A 46 -1.17 18.27 9.63
CA ARG A 46 -1.35 19.21 10.77
C ARG A 46 -0.28 20.26 10.86
N ARG A 47 0.97 19.91 10.56
CA ARG A 47 2.09 20.86 10.57
C ARG A 47 1.99 21.89 9.44
N LEU A 48 1.40 21.52 8.31
CA LEU A 48 1.16 22.40 7.17
C LEU A 48 -0.13 23.23 7.30
N GLY A 49 -0.84 23.14 8.43
CA GLY A 49 -2.06 23.92 8.67
C GLY A 49 -3.31 23.41 7.93
N LYS A 50 -3.26 22.20 7.34
CA LYS A 50 -4.43 21.62 6.66
C LYS A 50 -5.48 21.15 7.65
N GLU A 51 -6.74 21.45 7.33
CA GLU A 51 -7.88 21.08 8.15
C GLU A 51 -8.17 19.57 8.13
N ARG A 52 -8.93 19.10 9.13
CA ARG A 52 -9.31 17.68 9.22
C ARG A 52 -10.30 17.38 8.11
N GLY A 53 -9.92 16.50 7.19
CA GLY A 53 -10.75 16.13 6.03
C GLY A 53 -10.38 16.82 4.73
N GLU A 54 -9.42 17.76 4.73
CA GLU A 54 -8.91 18.33 3.49
C GLU A 54 -8.19 17.25 2.68
N SER A 55 -8.66 16.98 1.45
CA SER A 55 -8.05 15.98 0.58
C SER A 55 -6.66 16.42 0.15
N TRP A 56 -5.67 15.54 0.32
CA TRP A 56 -4.34 15.70 -0.26
C TRP A 56 -4.15 14.61 -1.30
N PHE A 57 -4.79 14.79 -2.47
CA PHE A 57 -4.98 13.76 -3.49
C PHE A 57 -3.76 12.84 -3.72
N LEU A 58 -2.57 13.41 -3.97
CA LEU A 58 -1.35 12.61 -4.20
C LEU A 58 -0.82 11.95 -2.92
N ALA A 59 -0.76 12.68 -1.82
CA ALA A 59 -0.24 12.12 -0.58
C ALA A 59 -1.17 11.05 0.02
N ASP A 60 -2.49 11.22 -0.11
CA ASP A 60 -3.49 10.27 0.36
C ASP A 60 -3.56 8.99 -0.50
N GLN A 61 -2.95 8.98 -1.70
CA GLN A 61 -2.86 7.79 -2.55
C GLN A 61 -1.55 7.02 -2.31
N TYR A 62 -0.45 7.73 -2.07
CA TYR A 62 0.88 7.12 -2.03
C TYR A 62 1.50 7.04 -0.63
N ASP A 63 0.90 7.63 0.40
CA ASP A 63 1.40 7.55 1.79
C ASP A 63 1.58 6.13 2.29
N LEU A 64 0.61 5.25 2.03
CA LEU A 64 0.68 3.84 2.41
C LEU A 64 1.84 3.16 1.70
N VAL A 65 1.96 3.33 0.38
CA VAL A 65 3.01 2.73 -0.44
C VAL A 65 4.39 3.23 0.01
N ILE A 66 4.55 4.54 0.14
CA ILE A 66 5.82 5.15 0.57
C ILE A 66 6.18 4.69 1.97
N GLY A 67 5.24 4.67 2.91
CA GLY A 67 5.49 4.19 4.27
C GLY A 67 5.92 2.73 4.32
N SER A 68 5.24 1.86 3.58
CA SER A 68 5.58 0.44 3.42
C SER A 68 6.98 0.25 2.84
N PHE A 69 7.29 0.95 1.75
CA PHE A 69 8.58 0.85 1.05
C PHE A 69 9.74 1.40 1.87
N LEU A 70 9.53 2.52 2.59
CA LEU A 70 10.54 3.05 3.49
C LEU A 70 10.84 2.08 4.63
N LEU A 71 9.82 1.49 5.26
CA LEU A 71 10.06 0.58 6.37
C LEU A 71 10.78 -0.70 5.92
N ILE A 72 10.38 -1.28 4.79
CA ILE A 72 11.08 -2.48 4.29
C ILE A 72 12.50 -2.16 3.80
N LEU A 73 12.74 -0.98 3.23
CA LEU A 73 14.08 -0.54 2.84
C LEU A 73 15.02 -0.41 4.06
N LEU A 74 14.47 0.03 5.21
CA LEU A 74 15.25 0.17 6.44
C LEU A 74 15.53 -1.16 7.14
N VAL A 75 14.57 -2.10 7.10
CA VAL A 75 14.65 -3.34 7.90
C VAL A 75 15.09 -4.55 7.08
N TYR A 76 14.64 -4.65 5.82
CA TYR A 76 14.90 -5.80 4.96
C TYR A 76 15.14 -5.38 3.49
N PRO A 77 16.19 -4.58 3.22
CA PRO A 77 16.48 -4.06 1.89
C PRO A 77 16.80 -5.15 0.86
N GLU A 78 17.47 -6.23 1.27
CA GLU A 78 17.83 -7.34 0.38
C GLU A 78 16.59 -7.92 -0.30
N TRP A 79 15.55 -8.22 0.47
CA TRP A 79 14.28 -8.70 -0.08
C TRP A 79 13.66 -7.71 -1.05
N LEU A 80 13.70 -6.41 -0.75
CA LEU A 80 13.17 -5.37 -1.63
C LEU A 80 13.88 -5.40 -2.99
N PHE A 81 15.21 -5.40 -3.03
CA PHE A 81 15.96 -5.35 -4.29
C PHE A 81 15.91 -6.66 -5.07
N GLU A 82 15.81 -7.80 -4.40
CA GLU A 82 15.66 -9.10 -5.06
C GLU A 82 14.27 -9.29 -5.67
N ASN A 83 13.23 -8.78 -5.02
CA ASN A 83 11.85 -9.09 -5.40
C ASN A 83 11.14 -7.94 -6.13
N ILE A 84 11.49 -6.69 -5.88
CA ILE A 84 10.85 -5.53 -6.52
C ILE A 84 11.66 -5.10 -7.73
N THR A 85 11.32 -5.68 -8.87
CA THR A 85 11.86 -5.29 -10.17
C THR A 85 11.19 -4.02 -10.71
N LEU A 86 11.81 -3.36 -11.70
CA LEU A 86 11.25 -2.16 -12.31
C LEU A 86 9.81 -2.35 -12.86
N PRO A 87 9.47 -3.45 -13.55
CA PRO A 87 8.09 -3.72 -13.95
C PRO A 87 7.11 -3.78 -12.76
N ILE A 88 7.51 -4.41 -11.65
CA ILE A 88 6.67 -4.53 -10.44
C ILE A 88 6.47 -3.15 -9.80
N ALA A 89 7.51 -2.33 -9.72
CA ALA A 89 7.42 -0.96 -9.22
C ALA A 89 6.44 -0.12 -10.06
N VAL A 90 6.51 -0.23 -11.40
CA VAL A 90 5.56 0.43 -12.30
C VAL A 90 4.12 -0.05 -12.05
N TRP A 91 3.92 -1.37 -11.92
CA TRP A 91 2.61 -1.92 -11.58
C TRP A 91 2.07 -1.40 -10.27
N ILE A 92 2.91 -1.28 -9.22
CA ILE A 92 2.48 -0.72 -7.93
C ILE A 92 2.00 0.72 -8.10
N VAL A 93 2.76 1.55 -8.81
CA VAL A 93 2.39 2.96 -9.06
C VAL A 93 1.08 3.08 -9.84
N VAL A 94 0.85 2.23 -10.84
CA VAL A 94 -0.39 2.24 -11.64
C VAL A 94 -1.58 1.65 -10.89
N MET A 95 -1.38 0.56 -10.15
CA MET A 95 -2.44 -0.14 -9.44
C MET A 95 -2.91 0.61 -8.20
N THR A 96 -2.04 1.38 -7.55
CA THR A 96 -2.38 2.16 -6.34
C THR A 96 -3.59 3.10 -6.57
N PRO A 97 -3.58 4.03 -7.54
CA PRO A 97 -4.74 4.89 -7.79
C PRO A 97 -5.97 4.11 -8.27
N LEU A 98 -5.79 3.01 -9.01
CA LEU A 98 -6.88 2.15 -9.44
C LEU A 98 -7.60 1.48 -8.26
N LEU A 99 -6.82 0.94 -7.31
CA LEU A 99 -7.34 0.32 -6.10
C LEU A 99 -8.01 1.35 -5.20
N HIS A 100 -7.41 2.53 -5.00
CA HIS A 100 -8.04 3.62 -4.25
C HIS A 100 -9.40 3.99 -4.84
N ARG A 101 -9.47 4.14 -6.17
CA ARG A 101 -10.73 4.45 -6.85
C ARG A 101 -11.74 3.31 -6.75
N ALA A 102 -11.32 2.06 -6.91
CA ALA A 102 -12.20 0.91 -6.77
C ALA A 102 -12.82 0.82 -5.37
N VAL A 103 -12.03 1.02 -4.32
CA VAL A 103 -12.51 1.04 -2.94
C VAL A 103 -13.47 2.21 -2.69
N ASN A 104 -13.19 3.39 -3.26
CA ASN A 104 -14.11 4.54 -3.17
C ASN A 104 -15.45 4.28 -3.87
N ILE A 105 -15.44 3.67 -5.06
CA ILE A 105 -16.64 3.28 -5.80
C ILE A 105 -17.45 2.24 -5.02
N ILE A 106 -16.81 1.20 -4.48
CA ILE A 106 -17.49 0.19 -3.66
C ILE A 106 -18.10 0.86 -2.42
N GLY A 107 -17.34 1.73 -1.75
CA GLY A 107 -17.79 2.52 -0.60
C GLY A 107 -19.02 3.39 -0.90
N TYR A 108 -19.09 3.94 -2.10
CA TYR A 108 -20.25 4.70 -2.59
C TYR A 108 -21.48 3.81 -2.80
N TYR A 109 -21.31 2.65 -3.45
CA TYR A 109 -22.43 1.73 -3.68
C TYR A 109 -23.02 1.13 -2.40
N ILE A 110 -22.20 0.94 -1.35
CA ILE A 110 -22.67 0.45 -0.05
C ILE A 110 -23.18 1.58 0.87
N GLY A 111 -23.21 2.83 0.40
CA GLY A 111 -23.70 4.00 1.14
C GLY A 111 -22.79 4.46 2.29
N VAL A 112 -21.54 3.97 2.35
CA VAL A 112 -20.54 4.39 3.36
C VAL A 112 -19.83 5.68 2.94
N LYS A 113 -19.76 5.96 1.62
CA LYS A 113 -19.23 7.21 1.09
C LYS A 113 -20.27 7.97 0.28
N GLU A 114 -20.27 9.29 0.46
CA GLU A 114 -21.14 10.24 -0.26
C GLU A 114 -20.72 10.42 -1.73
N VAL A 115 -19.44 10.17 -2.07
CA VAL A 115 -18.88 10.36 -3.41
C VAL A 115 -17.98 9.21 -3.87
N PRO A 116 -17.96 8.86 -5.17
CA PRO A 116 -17.22 7.72 -5.72
C PRO A 116 -15.76 8.02 -6.12
N TRP A 117 -15.21 9.21 -5.83
CA TRP A 117 -13.83 9.60 -6.17
C TRP A 117 -12.97 9.83 -4.94
#